data_AF-A0A4Y6RPS2-F1
#
_entry.id   AF-A0A4Y6RPS2-F1
#
_cell.length_a   1.000
_cell.length_b   1.000
_cell.length_c   1.000
_cell.angle_alpha   90.00
_cell.angle_beta   90.00
_cell.angle_gamma   90.00
#
_symmetry.space_group_name_H-M   'P 1'
#
loop_
_entity.id
_entity.type
_entity.pdbx_description
1 polymer ?
#
loop_
_entity_poly.entity_id
_entity_poly.type
_entity_poly.pdbx_seq_one_letter_code
_entity_poly.pdbx_strand_id
1 'polypeptide(L)' 'MTEAQGNITIDGREYAISDLSQDALNQLSSMTTVDRKIAELQQQIAIYQTARNAYAQALAAALPKD' A
#
# COMPACT_ATOMS: atom_id res chain seq x y z
N MET A 1 3.05 4.90 34.97
CA MET A 1 2.62 4.05 33.83
C MET A 1 2.07 5.01 32.80
N THR A 2 2.78 5.24 31.70
CA THR A 2 2.38 6.22 30.68
C THR A 2 1.35 5.57 29.78
N GLU A 3 0.07 5.86 30.01
CA GLU A 3 -1.02 5.50 29.11
C GLU A 3 -0.79 6.24 27.78
N ALA A 4 -0.72 5.49 26.68
CA ALA A 4 -0.54 6.04 25.35
C ALA A 4 -1.80 6.83 24.94
N GLN A 5 -1.83 8.11 25.31
CA GLN A 5 -2.82 9.09 24.86
C GLN A 5 -2.46 9.51 23.44
N GLY A 6 -2.76 8.64 22.48
CA GLY A 6 -2.71 8.95 21.07
C GLY A 6 -4.12 9.05 20.49
N ASN A 7 -4.29 9.97 19.55
CA ASN A 7 -5.50 10.15 18.79
C ASN A 7 -5.23 9.53 17.42
N ILE A 8 -6.18 8.76 16.89
CA ILE A 8 -6.09 8.25 15.52
C ILE A 8 -7.26 8.76 14.71
N THR A 9 -6.97 9.19 13.48
CA THR A 9 -8.01 9.56 12.53
C THR A 9 -8.37 8.34 11.69
N ILE A 10 -9.63 7.92 11.75
CA ILE A 10 -10.21 6.83 10.95
C ILE A 10 -11.37 7.44 10.15
N ASP A 11 -11.37 7.31 8.83
CA ASP A 11 -12.38 7.89 7.93
C ASP A 11 -12.65 9.39 8.14
N GLY A 12 -11.59 10.15 8.45
CA GLY A 12 -11.67 11.60 8.67
C GLY A 12 -12.28 12.01 10.02
N ARG A 13 -12.52 11.05 10.92
CA ARG A 13 -12.95 11.30 12.30
C ARG A 13 -11.83 10.94 13.26
N GLU A 14 -11.62 11.80 14.25
CA GLU A 14 -10.61 11.59 15.29
C GLU A 14 -11.19 10.76 16.43
N TYR A 15 -10.48 9.71 16.81
CA TYR A 15 -10.82 8.81 17.89
C TYR A 15 -9.65 8.75 18.88
N ALA A 16 -9.94 8.85 20.17
CA ALA A 16 -8.94 8.54 21.18
C ALA A 16 -8.68 7.02 21.16
N ILE A 17 -7.41 6.61 21.17
CA ILE A 17 -7.04 5.19 21.17
C ILE A 17 -7.60 4.47 22.41
N SER A 18 -7.75 5.18 23.53
CA SER A 18 -8.38 4.69 24.76
C SER A 18 -9.86 4.33 24.59
N ASP A 19 -10.55 4.91 23.62
CA ASP A 19 -11.98 4.76 23.40
C ASP A 19 -12.29 3.61 22.42
N LEU A 20 -11.25 3.05 21.79
CA LEU A 20 -11.38 1.96 20.84
C LEU A 20 -11.40 0.61 21.57
N SER A 21 -12.27 -0.30 21.10
CA SER A 21 -12.27 -1.67 21.58
C SER A 21 -11.00 -2.41 21.16
N GLN A 22 -10.64 -3.47 21.89
CA GLN A 22 -9.52 -4.33 21.52
C GLN A 22 -9.68 -4.90 20.10
N ASP A 23 -10.90 -5.25 19.72
CA ASP A 23 -11.21 -5.73 18.37
C ASP A 23 -10.98 -4.66 17.29
N ALA A 24 -11.36 -3.40 17.57
CA ALA A 24 -11.12 -2.28 16.66
C ALA A 24 -9.60 -2.04 16.47
N LEU A 25 -8.81 -2.10 17.54
CA LEU A 25 -7.35 -1.98 17.46
C LEU A 25 -6.71 -3.13 16.66
N ASN A 26 -7.19 -4.37 16.85
CA ASN A 26 -6.72 -5.53 16.12
C ASN A 26 -7.03 -5.41 14.62
N GLN A 27 -8.22 -4.94 14.27
CA GLN A 27 -8.63 -4.74 12.88
C GLN A 27 -7.83 -3.61 12.22
N LEU A 28 -7.61 -2.50 12.94
CA LEU A 28 -6.79 -1.39 12.47
C LEU A 28 -5.35 -1.82 12.17
N SER A 29 -4.74 -2.61 13.07
CA SER A 29 -3.40 -3.17 12.86
C SER A 29 -3.34 -4.09 11.63
N SER A 30 -4.36 -4.93 11.47
CA SER A 30 -4.49 -5.81 10.31
C SER A 30 -4.63 -5.01 9.01
N MET A 31 -5.48 -3.99 9.00
CA MET A 31 -5.69 -3.09 7.86
C MET A 31 -4.38 -2.38 7.47
N THR A 32 -3.70 -1.76 8.44
CA THR A 32 -2.42 -1.07 8.23
C THR A 32 -1.37 -2.01 7.63
N THR A 33 -1.34 -3.26 8.08
CA THR A 33 -0.44 -4.29 7.53
C THR A 33 -0.77 -4.62 6.08
N VAL A 34 -2.05 -4.74 5.75
CA VAL A 34 -2.51 -5.01 4.37
C VAL A 34 -2.22 -3.81 3.47
N ASP A 35 -2.44 -2.59 3.93
CA ASP A 35 -2.16 -1.37 3.15
C ASP A 35 -0.68 -1.26 2.79
N ARG A 36 0.22 -1.56 3.73
CA ARG A 36 1.66 -1.63 3.44
C ARG A 36 1.98 -2.65 2.34
N LYS A 37 1.37 -3.84 2.41
CA LYS A 37 1.58 -4.88 1.39
C LYS A 37 1.03 -4.45 0.03
N ILE A 38 -0.10 -3.76 -0.02
CA ILE A 38 -0.66 -3.20 -1.25
C ILE A 38 0.32 -2.19 -1.86
N ALA A 39 0.87 -1.28 -1.05
CA ALA A 39 1.86 -0.31 -1.51
C ALA A 39 3.12 -0.99 -2.07
N GLU A 40 3.62 -2.05 -1.41
CA GLU A 40 4.74 -2.85 -1.91
C GLU A 40 4.44 -3.54 -3.25
N LEU A 41 3.24 -4.10 -3.41
CA LEU A 41 2.80 -4.70 -4.67
C LEU A 41 2.69 -3.66 -5.78
N GLN A 42 2.18 -2.46 -5.49
CA GLN A 42 2.12 -1.36 -6.45
C GLN A 42 3.51 -0.94 -6.93
N GLN A 43 4.50 -0.88 -6.02
CA GLN A 43 5.89 -0.62 -6.38
C GLN A 43 6.44 -1.70 -7.33
N GLN A 44 6.17 -2.98 -7.03
CA GLN A 44 6.58 -4.08 -7.90
C GLN A 44 5.91 -4.01 -9.27
N ILE A 45 4.61 -3.69 -9.32
CA ILE A 45 3.88 -3.49 -10.59
C ILE A 45 4.56 -2.41 -11.43
N ALA A 46 4.95 -1.28 -10.84
CA ALA A 46 5.64 -0.22 -11.57
C ALA A 46 6.98 -0.68 -12.18
N ILE A 47 7.75 -1.50 -11.45
CA ILE A 47 8.98 -2.11 -11.95
C ILE A 47 8.68 -3.02 -13.14
N TYR A 48 7.69 -3.92 -13.01
CA TYR A 48 7.32 -4.85 -14.09
C TYR A 48 6.76 -4.13 -15.32
N GLN A 49 6.00 -3.05 -15.14
CA GLN A 49 5.52 -2.22 -16.24
C GLN A 49 6.68 -1.57 -17.01
N THR A 50 7.71 -1.09 -16.30
CA THR A 50 8.92 -0.54 -16.92
C THR A 50 9.63 -1.60 -17.76
N ALA A 51 9.84 -2.80 -17.20
CA ALA A 51 10.46 -3.92 -17.93
C ALA A 51 9.65 -4.33 -19.16
N ARG A 52 8.32 -4.46 -19.02
CA ARG A 52 7.41 -4.76 -20.15
C ARG A 52 7.57 -3.73 -21.28
N ASN A 53 7.61 -2.44 -20.94
CA ASN A 53 7.74 -1.38 -21.93
C ASN A 53 9.08 -1.44 -22.66
N ALA A 54 10.17 -1.72 -21.95
CA ALA A 54 11.48 -1.93 -22.57
C ALA A 54 11.47 -3.13 -23.54
N TYR A 55 10.86 -4.26 -23.16
CA TYR A 55 10.72 -5.41 -24.05
C TYR A 55 9.85 -5.12 -25.27
N ALA A 56 8.76 -4.36 -25.10
CA ALA A 56 7.90 -3.96 -26.22
C ALA A 56 8.65 -3.08 -27.23
N GLN A 57 9.49 -2.14 -26.75
CA GLN A 57 10.34 -1.31 -27.62
C GLN A 57 11.41 -2.15 -28.34
N ALA A 58 12.06 -3.06 -27.63
CA ALA A 58 13.06 -3.95 -28.23
C ALA A 58 12.43 -4.85 -29.31
N LEU A 59 11.24 -5.40 -29.05
CA LEU A 59 10.49 -6.17 -30.04
C LEU A 59 10.15 -5.30 -31.27
N ALA A 60 9.61 -4.10 -31.07
CA ALA A 60 9.28 -3.20 -32.17
C ALA A 60 10.50 -2.86 -33.04
N ALA A 61 11.68 -2.72 -32.43
CA ALA A 61 12.93 -2.49 -33.16
C ALA A 61 13.44 -3.71 -33.93
N ALA A 62 13.12 -4.92 -33.47
CA ALA A 62 13.54 -6.18 -34.09
C ALA A 62 12.59 -6.67 -35.20
N LEU A 63 11.38 -6.12 -35.29
CA LEU A 63 10.45 -6.45 -36.36
C LEU A 63 10.94 -5.91 -37.71
N PRO A 64 10.68 -6.63 -38.82
CA PRO A 64 10.97 -6.14 -40.16
C PRO A 64 10.31 -4.77 -40.38
N LYS A 65 11.07 -3.85 -40.97
CA LYS A 65 10.52 -2.60 -41.47
C LYS A 65 10.26 -2.80 -42.95
N ASP A 66 9.00 -2.70 -43.35
CA ASP A 66 8.63 -2.60 -44.77
C ASP A 66 9.28 -1.35 -45.41
#